data_AF-A0A8S3FMS9-F1
#
_entry.id   AF-A0A8S3FMS9-F1
#
_cell.length_a   1.000
_cell.length_b   1.000
_cell.length_c   1.000
_cell.angle_alpha   90.00
_cell.angle_beta   90.00
_cell.angle_gamma   90.00
#
_symmetry.space_group_name_H-M   'P 1'
#
loop_
_entity.id
_entity.type
_entity.pdbx_description
1 polymer ?
#
loop_
_entity_poly.entity_id
_entity_poly.type
_entity_poly.pdbx_seq_one_letter_code
_entity_poly.pdbx_strand_id
1 'polypeptide(L)'
;MFITFLFILGITSSQLKAIMPLNKHPEYLTHINNALVEGNINTPARKAAFLAQLAHESGQLRYMKEIASGEAYEGREDLGNNQPGDGKLFKGRGPIQLTGRANYAAAGKDLGLDLVNNPELVETPE
;
A
#
# COMPACT_ATOMS: atom_id res chain seq x y z
N MET A 1 29.69 16.12 8.26
CA MET A 1 29.60 15.99 6.78
C MET A 1 29.03 14.61 6.47
N PHE A 2 27.70 14.48 6.40
CA PHE A 2 27.00 13.21 6.15
C PHE A 2 25.71 13.44 5.35
N ILE A 3 25.81 14.00 4.13
CA ILE A 3 24.65 14.19 3.24
C ILE A 3 25.05 13.82 1.82
N THR A 4 25.36 12.53 1.58
CA THR A 4 25.66 12.11 0.19
C THR A 4 25.25 10.69 -0.18
N PHE A 5 24.75 9.87 0.75
CA PHE A 5 24.29 8.51 0.43
C PHE A 5 22.77 8.36 0.25
N LEU A 6 21.96 9.35 0.63
CA LEU A 6 20.49 9.22 0.58
C LEU A 6 19.90 9.39 -0.84
N PHE A 7 20.63 10.03 -1.76
CA PHE A 7 20.10 10.36 -3.10
C PHE A 7 19.99 9.17 -4.06
N ILE A 8 20.63 8.04 -3.79
CA ILE A 8 20.66 6.90 -4.73
C ILE A 8 19.52 5.90 -4.47
N LEU A 9 19.00 5.82 -3.24
CA LEU A 9 18.04 4.79 -2.85
C LEU A 9 16.57 5.17 -3.09
N GLY A 10 16.19 6.45 -2.96
CA GLY A 10 14.79 6.91 -3.13
C GLY A 10 14.43 7.42 -4.53
N ILE A 11 13.26 8.06 -4.62
CA ILE A 11 12.79 8.93 -5.70
C ILE A 11 12.50 10.34 -5.15
N THR A 12 12.55 11.35 -6.02
CA THR A 12 12.21 12.73 -5.69
C THR A 12 10.71 13.00 -5.85
N SER A 13 10.21 14.09 -5.25
CA SER A 13 8.83 14.55 -5.46
C SER A 13 8.52 14.82 -6.95
N SER A 14 9.47 15.41 -7.69
CA SER A 14 9.35 15.63 -9.13
C SER A 14 9.25 14.31 -9.90
N GLN A 15 10.05 13.30 -9.53
CA GLN A 15 9.96 11.97 -10.13
C GLN A 15 8.63 11.29 -9.80
N LEU A 16 8.17 11.33 -8.55
CA LEU A 16 6.86 10.79 -8.16
C LEU A 16 5.74 11.45 -8.96
N LYS A 17 5.76 12.78 -9.12
CA LYS A 17 4.78 13.52 -9.92
C LYS A 17 4.84 13.16 -11.42
N ALA A 18 6.02 12.86 -11.95
CA ALA A 18 6.16 12.43 -13.34
C ALA A 18 5.64 11.00 -13.56
N ILE A 19 5.84 10.09 -12.59
CA ILE A 19 5.44 8.68 -12.68
C ILE A 19 3.94 8.51 -12.40
N MET A 20 3.41 9.24 -11.41
CA MET A 20 2.02 9.19 -10.94
C MET A 20 1.40 10.60 -10.97
N PRO A 21 1.17 11.20 -12.15
CA PRO A 21 0.68 12.58 -12.27
C PRO A 21 -0.72 12.81 -11.67
N LEU A 22 -1.48 11.73 -11.43
CA LEU A 22 -2.81 11.78 -10.86
C LEU A 22 -2.85 11.56 -9.34
N ASN A 23 -1.68 11.48 -8.71
CA ASN A 23 -1.49 11.31 -7.28
C ASN A 23 -2.18 12.40 -6.47
N LYS A 24 -3.04 12.00 -5.52
CA LYS A 24 -3.71 12.89 -4.55
C LYS A 24 -3.05 12.90 -3.16
N HIS A 25 -2.04 12.06 -2.99
CA HIS A 25 -1.36 11.74 -1.73
C HIS A 25 0.16 11.96 -1.84
N PRO A 26 0.65 13.20 -2.03
CA PRO A 26 2.08 13.49 -2.09
C PRO A 26 2.83 13.15 -0.79
N GLU A 27 2.14 13.08 0.35
CA GLU A 27 2.66 12.68 1.66
C GLU A 27 3.25 11.26 1.67
N TYR A 28 2.81 10.38 0.76
CA TYR A 28 3.34 9.01 0.65
C TYR A 28 4.79 8.95 0.15
N LEU A 29 5.39 10.04 -0.32
CA LEU A 29 6.77 10.04 -0.84
C LEU A 29 7.77 9.49 0.18
N THR A 30 7.65 9.88 1.45
CA THR A 30 8.54 9.41 2.52
C THR A 30 8.37 7.90 2.73
N HIS A 31 7.13 7.43 2.80
CA HIS A 31 6.81 6.01 3.03
C HIS A 31 7.23 5.12 1.85
N ILE A 32 7.04 5.60 0.62
CA ILE A 32 7.53 4.93 -0.59
C ILE A 32 9.05 4.81 -0.54
N ASN A 33 9.76 5.88 -0.20
CA ASN A 33 11.22 5.84 -0.10
C ASN A 33 11.71 4.91 1.00
N ASN A 34 11.03 4.85 2.15
CA ASN A 34 11.36 3.91 3.21
C ASN A 34 11.15 2.46 2.75
N ALA A 35 10.02 2.16 2.11
CA ALA A 35 9.74 0.84 1.54
C ALA A 35 10.77 0.41 0.48
N LEU A 36 11.27 1.35 -0.34
CA LEU A 36 12.33 1.07 -1.30
C LEU A 36 13.64 0.63 -0.60
N VAL A 37 13.97 1.25 0.53
CA VAL A 37 15.14 0.89 1.35
C VAL A 37 14.94 -0.47 2.00
N GLU A 38 13.83 -0.65 2.74
CA GLU A 38 13.52 -1.86 3.49
C GLU A 38 13.44 -3.10 2.57
N GLY A 39 12.82 -2.96 1.41
CA GLY A 39 12.69 -4.04 0.42
C GLY A 39 13.91 -4.26 -0.47
N ASN A 40 15.04 -3.57 -0.21
CA ASN A 40 16.22 -3.56 -1.09
C ASN A 40 15.83 -3.35 -2.57
N ILE A 41 14.92 -2.41 -2.83
CA ILE A 41 14.42 -2.04 -4.16
C ILE A 41 15.34 -0.96 -4.71
N ASN A 42 16.60 -1.34 -4.94
CA ASN A 42 17.71 -0.41 -5.14
C ASN A 42 18.21 -0.28 -6.59
N THR A 43 17.65 -1.05 -7.53
CA THR A 43 17.95 -0.90 -8.97
C THR A 43 16.82 -0.14 -9.69
N PRO A 44 17.11 0.56 -10.81
CA PRO A 44 16.07 1.23 -11.60
C PRO A 44 14.92 0.30 -12.00
N ALA A 45 15.22 -0.94 -12.40
CA ALA A 45 14.22 -1.92 -12.79
C ALA A 45 13.31 -2.34 -11.62
N ARG A 46 13.89 -2.58 -10.43
CA ARG A 46 13.11 -2.92 -9.22
C ARG A 46 12.23 -1.76 -8.79
N LYS A 47 12.75 -0.53 -8.81
CA LYS A 47 11.97 0.68 -8.50
C LYS A 47 10.82 0.86 -9.48
N ALA A 48 11.08 0.72 -10.78
CA ALA A 48 10.06 0.84 -11.81
C ALA A 48 8.95 -0.21 -11.63
N ALA A 49 9.31 -1.47 -11.38
CA ALA A 49 8.33 -2.54 -11.15
C ALA A 49 7.46 -2.25 -9.92
N PHE A 50 8.08 -1.90 -8.79
CA PHE A 50 7.38 -1.55 -7.56
C PHE A 50 6.43 -0.36 -7.75
N LEU A 51 6.93 0.75 -8.29
CA LEU A 51 6.14 1.95 -8.53
C LEU A 51 5.03 1.71 -9.56
N ALA A 52 5.27 0.90 -10.59
CA ALA A 52 4.23 0.53 -11.56
C ALA A 52 3.09 -0.25 -10.91
N GLN A 53 3.39 -1.18 -10.00
CA GLN A 53 2.36 -1.90 -9.24
C GLN A 53 1.56 -0.95 -8.35
N LEU A 54 2.22 -0.08 -7.57
CA LEU A 54 1.52 0.93 -6.79
C LEU A 54 0.63 1.82 -7.68
N ALA A 55 1.13 2.22 -8.84
CA ALA A 55 0.38 3.05 -9.78
C ALA A 55 -0.85 2.31 -10.33
N HIS A 56 -0.73 1.01 -10.61
CA HIS A 56 -1.82 0.20 -11.14
C HIS A 56 -2.92 0.00 -10.10
N GLU A 57 -2.56 -0.53 -8.93
CA GLU A 57 -3.52 -0.96 -7.90
C GLU A 57 -4.29 0.21 -7.27
N SER A 58 -3.65 1.36 -7.10
CA SER A 58 -4.25 2.52 -6.42
C SER A 58 -4.76 3.60 -7.39
N GLY A 59 -4.71 3.34 -8.70
CA GLY A 59 -5.02 4.34 -9.72
C GLY A 59 -4.11 5.57 -9.63
N GLN A 60 -2.80 5.34 -9.53
CA GLN A 60 -1.75 6.34 -9.33
C GLN A 60 -1.82 7.07 -7.99
N LEU A 61 -2.05 6.34 -6.90
CA LEU A 61 -2.27 6.89 -5.55
C LEU A 61 -3.44 7.88 -5.52
N ARG A 62 -4.52 7.54 -6.23
CA ARG A 62 -5.76 8.31 -6.19
C ARG A 62 -6.77 7.71 -5.22
N TYR A 63 -6.71 6.39 -5.04
CA TYR A 63 -7.64 5.64 -4.22
C TYR A 63 -6.86 4.80 -3.19
N MET A 64 -7.00 5.16 -1.91
CA MET A 64 -6.50 4.37 -0.77
C MET A 64 -7.54 3.41 -0.22
N LYS A 65 -8.72 3.37 -0.85
CA LYS A 65 -9.81 2.47 -0.52
C LYS A 65 -10.50 2.09 -1.80
N GLU A 66 -10.77 0.80 -1.96
CA GLU A 66 -11.49 0.29 -3.11
C GLU A 66 -12.88 0.96 -3.19
N ILE A 67 -13.30 1.32 -4.41
CA ILE A 67 -14.60 1.93 -4.69
C ILE A 67 -15.74 0.92 -4.49
N ALA A 68 -15.48 -0.37 -4.73
CA ALA A 68 -16.47 -1.43 -4.57
C ALA A 68 -16.97 -1.57 -3.12
N SER A 69 -18.15 -2.20 -2.98
CA SER A 69 -18.77 -2.45 -1.67
C SER A 69 -17.96 -3.41 -0.80
N GLY A 70 -17.19 -4.31 -1.41
CA GLY A 70 -16.51 -5.42 -0.74
C GLY A 70 -17.39 -6.68 -0.59
N GLU A 71 -18.65 -6.63 -1.00
CA GLU A 71 -19.59 -7.77 -0.90
C GLU A 71 -19.09 -9.00 -1.67
N ALA A 72 -18.37 -8.80 -2.77
CA ALA A 72 -17.76 -9.87 -3.55
C ALA A 72 -16.69 -10.68 -2.78
N TYR A 73 -16.20 -10.15 -1.66
CA TYR A 73 -15.24 -10.83 -0.79
C TYR A 73 -15.90 -11.58 0.37
N GLU A 74 -17.21 -11.43 0.57
CA GLU A 74 -17.93 -12.10 1.67
C GLU A 74 -17.84 -13.63 1.52
N GLY A 75 -17.51 -14.33 2.60
CA GLY A 75 -17.41 -15.79 2.61
C GLY A 75 -16.24 -16.37 1.80
N ARG A 76 -15.33 -15.54 1.27
CA ARG A 76 -14.15 -16.01 0.52
C ARG A 76 -13.13 -16.68 1.46
N GLU A 77 -13.13 -18.00 1.46
CA GLU A 77 -12.25 -18.81 2.31
C GLU A 77 -10.75 -18.58 2.03
N ASP A 78 -10.38 -18.36 0.77
CA ASP A 78 -9.00 -18.08 0.36
C ASP A 78 -8.50 -16.72 0.89
N LEU A 79 -9.41 -15.81 1.23
CA LEU A 79 -9.12 -14.52 1.87
C LEU A 79 -9.26 -14.58 3.40
N GLY A 80 -9.65 -15.74 3.95
CA GLY A 80 -9.94 -15.92 5.37
C GLY A 80 -11.19 -15.20 5.85
N ASN A 81 -12.08 -14.76 4.95
CA ASN A 81 -13.31 -14.04 5.27
C ASN A 81 -14.40 -15.03 5.73
N ASN A 82 -14.23 -15.57 6.94
CA ASN A 82 -15.06 -16.64 7.50
C ASN A 82 -16.09 -16.15 8.52
N GLN A 83 -16.18 -14.85 8.78
CA GLN A 83 -17.18 -14.26 9.65
C GLN A 83 -18.15 -13.38 8.84
N PRO A 84 -19.44 -13.35 9.20
CA PRO A 84 -20.40 -12.46 8.56
C PRO A 84 -19.96 -10.99 8.62
N GLY A 85 -19.91 -10.35 7.46
CA GLY A 85 -19.51 -8.94 7.29
C GLY A 85 -18.04 -8.73 6.93
N ASP A 86 -17.24 -9.80 6.87
CA ASP A 86 -15.82 -9.74 6.56
C ASP A 86 -15.52 -9.14 5.19
N GLY A 87 -16.37 -9.41 4.19
CA GLY A 87 -16.13 -8.92 2.84
C GLY A 87 -16.06 -7.40 2.78
N LYS A 88 -17.04 -6.74 3.43
CA LYS A 88 -17.07 -5.28 3.53
C LYS A 88 -16.02 -4.74 4.50
N LEU A 89 -15.80 -5.44 5.63
CA LEU A 89 -14.86 -5.00 6.66
C LEU A 89 -13.41 -5.01 6.13
N PHE A 90 -13.01 -6.07 5.43
CA PHE A 90 -11.66 -6.30 4.88
C PHE A 90 -11.58 -6.10 3.37
N LYS A 91 -12.37 -5.19 2.82
CA LYS A 91 -12.23 -4.77 1.42
C LYS A 91 -10.91 -4.03 1.16
N GLY A 92 -10.52 -3.92 -0.11
CA GLY A 92 -9.24 -3.34 -0.53
C GLY A 92 -8.93 -1.96 0.06
N ARG A 93 -7.76 -1.83 0.70
CA ARG A 93 -7.21 -0.57 1.23
C ARG A 93 -5.73 -0.39 0.91
N GLY A 94 -5.30 0.86 0.96
CA GLY A 94 -3.91 1.27 0.77
C GLY A 94 -3.42 1.15 -0.67
N PRO A 95 -2.12 1.43 -0.89
CA PRO A 95 -1.56 1.59 -2.23
C PRO A 95 -1.40 0.28 -3.01
N ILE A 96 -1.57 -0.88 -2.35
CA ILE A 96 -1.53 -2.23 -2.96
C ILE A 96 -2.85 -3.01 -2.80
N GLN A 97 -3.93 -2.34 -2.36
CA GLN A 97 -5.25 -2.95 -2.16
C GLN A 97 -5.23 -4.21 -1.26
N LEU A 98 -4.69 -4.06 -0.04
CA LEU A 98 -4.74 -5.12 0.98
C LEU A 98 -6.20 -5.53 1.21
N THR A 99 -6.48 -6.81 0.99
CA THR A 99 -7.85 -7.35 0.96
C THR A 99 -7.91 -8.69 1.69
N GLY A 100 -8.95 -8.92 2.48
CA GLY A 100 -9.22 -10.19 3.15
C GLY A 100 -8.64 -10.30 4.56
N ARG A 101 -9.45 -10.81 5.51
CA ARG A 101 -9.09 -10.95 6.93
C ARG A 101 -7.73 -11.59 7.15
N ALA A 102 -7.41 -12.66 6.42
CA ALA A 102 -6.14 -13.36 6.57
C ALA A 102 -4.94 -12.45 6.24
N ASN A 103 -5.06 -11.64 5.18
CA ASN A 103 -4.01 -10.71 4.78
C ASN A 103 -3.88 -9.53 5.75
N TYR A 104 -5.00 -9.00 6.26
CA TYR A 104 -4.99 -7.99 7.32
C TYR A 104 -4.30 -8.50 8.59
N ALA A 105 -4.59 -9.73 9.00
CA ALA A 105 -3.95 -10.35 10.16
C ALA A 105 -2.44 -10.54 9.96
N ALA A 106 -2.03 -11.03 8.79
CA ALA A 106 -0.62 -11.23 8.46
C ALA A 106 0.15 -9.90 8.42
N ALA A 107 -0.37 -8.91 7.68
CA ALA A 107 0.25 -7.59 7.60
C ALA A 107 0.30 -6.90 8.97
N GLY A 108 -0.77 -6.98 9.77
CA GLY A 108 -0.81 -6.39 11.11
C GLY A 108 0.25 -6.99 12.02
N LYS A 109 0.45 -8.31 11.98
CA LYS A 109 1.52 -8.99 12.73
C LYS A 109 2.90 -8.47 12.32
N ASP A 110 3.18 -8.37 11.03
CA ASP A 110 4.50 -7.96 10.53
C ASP A 110 4.79 -6.48 10.77
N LEU A 111 3.74 -5.63 10.79
CA LEU A 111 3.83 -4.19 11.06
C LEU A 111 3.72 -3.83 12.55
N GLY A 112 3.36 -4.78 13.41
CA GLY A 112 3.07 -4.52 14.82
C GLY A 112 1.79 -3.69 15.04
N LEU A 113 0.82 -3.78 14.13
CA LEU A 113 -0.45 -3.05 14.14
C LEU A 113 -1.63 -4.01 14.28
N ASP A 114 -2.67 -3.60 15.01
CA ASP A 114 -3.92 -4.37 15.11
C ASP A 114 -4.87 -4.05 13.94
N LEU A 115 -4.50 -4.52 12.75
CA LEU A 115 -5.27 -4.29 11.52
C LEU A 115 -6.55 -5.12 11.43
N VAL A 116 -6.72 -6.14 12.27
CA VAL A 116 -7.95 -6.95 12.29
C VAL A 116 -9.08 -6.16 12.95
N ASN A 117 -8.77 -5.46 14.05
CA ASN A 117 -9.75 -4.62 14.74
C ASN A 117 -9.80 -3.19 14.22
N ASN A 118 -8.75 -2.70 13.55
CA ASN A 118 -8.67 -1.34 13.01
C ASN A 118 -8.24 -1.36 11.53
N PRO A 119 -9.02 -1.97 10.61
CA PRO A 119 -8.61 -2.13 9.21
C PRO A 119 -8.46 -0.81 8.45
N GLU A 120 -9.09 0.27 8.91
CA GLU A 120 -8.98 1.61 8.34
C GLU A 120 -7.58 2.23 8.47
N LEU A 121 -6.74 1.75 9.39
CA LEU A 121 -5.34 2.21 9.51
C LEU A 121 -4.57 2.03 8.20
N VAL A 122 -4.97 1.07 7.34
CA VAL A 122 -4.35 0.83 6.03
C VAL A 122 -4.64 1.95 5.01
N GLU A 123 -5.66 2.79 5.26
CA GLU A 123 -5.99 3.95 4.41
C GLU A 123 -5.08 5.16 4.72
N THR A 124 -4.35 5.12 5.85
CA THR A 124 -3.57 6.23 6.38
C THR A 124 -2.07 5.88 6.45
N PRO A 125 -1.17 6.81 6.11
CA PRO A 125 0.27 6.57 6.16
C PRO A 125 0.89 6.73 7.58
N GLU A 126 0.11 6.61 8.65
CA GLU A 126 0.55 6.83 10.05
C GLU A 126 1.33 5.66 10.66
#